data_AF-A0A1I0DJA9-F1
#
_entry.id   AF-A0A1I0DJA9-F1
#
_cell.length_a   1.000
_cell.length_b   1.000
_cell.length_c   1.000
_cell.angle_alpha   90.00
_cell.angle_beta   90.00
_cell.angle_gamma   90.00
#
_symmetry.space_group_name_H-M   'P 1'
#
loop_
_entity.id
_entity.type
_entity.pdbx_description
1 polymer ?
#
loop_
_entity_poly.entity_id
_entity_poly.type
_entity_poly.pdbx_seq_one_letter_code
_entity_poly.pdbx_strand_id
1 'polypeptide(L)'
;MILRQEIEPKTATARSLYPEILRLLLEYADDYEKSGDESSIRYASLESTLHQLTGKDISAYNLWEWWEEEGAETLAYIIALPLPVKTENITRDELIEIIHRLKHTSDSTDLDEYEAVDYQFIHCIHEYYFNFLKINFKKYKYSFFNRQQDANGKYFELSSDDIANKIWNE
;
A
#
# COMPACT_ATOMS: atom_id res chain seq x y z
N MET A 1 -0.40 -20.64 0.76
CA MET A 1 -1.42 -20.80 -0.32
C MET A 1 -1.12 -19.78 -1.40
N ILE A 2 -1.45 -20.03 -2.67
CA ILE A 2 -1.31 -19.00 -3.72
C ILE A 2 -2.62 -18.20 -3.79
N LEU A 3 -2.54 -16.87 -3.63
CA LEU A 3 -3.70 -15.99 -3.77
C LEU A 3 -4.10 -15.85 -5.24
N ARG A 4 -5.40 -15.60 -5.49
CA ARG A 4 -5.86 -15.24 -6.83
C ARG A 4 -5.23 -13.92 -7.26
N GLN A 5 -4.96 -13.82 -8.56
CA GLN A 5 -4.34 -12.64 -9.16
C GLN A 5 -5.09 -11.33 -8.85
N GLU A 6 -6.41 -11.35 -8.75
CA GLU A 6 -7.21 -10.16 -8.42
C GLU A 6 -7.02 -9.63 -6.98
N ILE A 7 -6.54 -10.48 -6.07
CA ILE A 7 -6.20 -10.11 -4.70
C ILE A 7 -4.76 -9.58 -4.65
N GLU A 8 -3.86 -10.15 -5.46
CA GLU A 8 -2.45 -9.81 -5.43
C GLU A 8 -2.15 -8.36 -5.85
N PRO A 9 -1.19 -7.68 -5.18
CA PRO A 9 -0.70 -6.38 -5.58
C PRO A 9 -0.10 -6.46 -6.98
N LYS A 10 -0.39 -5.48 -7.83
CA LYS A 10 0.11 -5.43 -9.20
C LYS A 10 1.51 -4.81 -9.27
N THR A 11 2.48 -5.45 -8.63
CA THR A 11 3.86 -4.93 -8.51
C THR A 11 4.56 -4.77 -9.85
N ALA A 12 4.30 -5.64 -10.83
CA ALA A 12 4.82 -5.47 -12.19
C ALA A 12 4.36 -4.14 -12.84
N THR A 13 3.10 -3.74 -12.62
CA THR A 13 2.59 -2.44 -13.06
C THR A 13 3.28 -1.30 -12.31
N ALA A 14 3.43 -1.43 -10.98
CA ALA A 14 4.13 -0.45 -10.17
C ALA A 14 5.57 -0.23 -10.65
N ARG A 15 6.34 -1.31 -10.86
CA ARG A 15 7.72 -1.27 -11.37
C ARG A 15 7.83 -0.62 -12.74
N SER A 16 6.85 -0.83 -13.61
CA SER A 16 6.84 -0.20 -14.94
C SER A 16 6.59 1.30 -14.88
N LEU A 17 5.75 1.78 -13.96
CA LEU A 17 5.36 3.19 -13.87
C LEU A 17 6.29 4.01 -12.95
N TYR A 18 6.89 3.34 -11.95
CA TYR A 18 7.70 3.95 -10.90
C TYR A 18 8.78 4.92 -11.41
N PRO A 19 9.62 4.57 -12.41
CA PRO A 19 10.69 5.48 -12.84
C PRO A 19 10.17 6.79 -13.40
N GLU A 20 9.06 6.75 -14.15
CA GLU A 20 8.47 7.94 -14.75
C GLU A 20 7.78 8.82 -13.71
N ILE A 21 7.06 8.22 -12.77
CA ILE A 21 6.42 8.95 -11.68
C ILE A 21 7.48 9.62 -10.79
N LEU A 22 8.55 8.91 -10.44
CA LEU A 22 9.65 9.48 -9.66
C LEU A 22 10.30 10.65 -10.38
N ARG A 23 10.57 10.52 -11.68
CA ARG A 23 11.11 11.61 -12.51
C ARG A 23 10.21 12.85 -12.45
N LEU A 24 8.90 12.68 -12.63
CA LEU A 24 7.93 13.78 -12.61
C LEU A 24 7.87 14.49 -11.25
N LEU A 25 7.92 13.74 -10.14
CA LEU A 25 7.94 14.30 -8.78
C LEU A 25 9.22 15.11 -8.53
N LEU A 26 10.38 14.58 -8.91
CA LEU A 26 11.66 15.25 -8.74
C LEU A 26 11.79 16.49 -9.63
N GLU A 27 11.34 16.43 -10.88
CA GLU A 27 11.31 17.60 -11.77
C GLU A 27 10.43 18.72 -11.23
N TYR A 28 9.26 18.37 -10.68
CA TYR A 28 8.40 19.35 -10.05
C TYR A 28 9.06 20.01 -8.83
N ALA A 29 9.71 19.23 -7.95
CA ALA A 29 10.41 19.74 -6.78
C ALA A 29 11.57 20.68 -7.19
N ASP A 30 12.36 20.27 -8.17
CA ASP A 30 13.45 21.06 -8.75
C ASP A 30 12.96 22.40 -9.34
N ASP A 31 11.85 22.37 -10.08
CA ASP A 31 11.27 23.56 -10.70
C ASP A 31 10.66 24.49 -9.65
N TYR A 32 10.04 23.91 -8.61
CA TYR A 32 9.48 24.63 -7.49
C TYR A 32 10.58 25.36 -6.70
N GLU A 33 11.71 24.70 -6.41
CA GLU A 33 12.84 25.32 -5.72
C GLU A 33 13.41 26.52 -6.51
N LYS A 34 13.47 26.39 -7.84
CA LYS A 34 14.03 27.44 -8.72
C LYS A 34 13.09 28.63 -8.90
N SER A 35 11.78 28.41 -8.94
CA SER A 35 10.83 29.40 -9.48
C SER A 35 9.50 29.54 -8.72
N GLY A 36 9.33 28.83 -7.59
CA GLY A 36 8.06 28.73 -6.86
C GLY A 36 6.97 28.03 -7.67
N ASP A 37 5.70 28.17 -7.29
CA ASP A 37 4.50 27.89 -8.10
C ASP A 37 3.29 28.58 -7.44
N GLU A 38 3.38 29.91 -7.29
CA GLU A 38 2.36 30.72 -6.57
C GLU A 38 0.94 30.56 -7.15
N SER A 39 0.84 30.23 -8.45
CA SER A 39 -0.41 30.00 -9.16
C SER A 39 -0.88 28.54 -9.17
N SER A 40 -0.09 27.60 -8.61
CA SER A 40 -0.35 26.15 -8.60
C SER A 40 -0.57 25.52 -10.00
N ILE A 41 -0.03 26.14 -11.06
CA ILE A 41 -0.23 25.68 -12.44
C ILE A 41 0.58 24.41 -12.69
N ARG A 42 1.83 24.38 -12.20
CA ARG A 42 2.69 23.19 -12.34
C ARG A 42 2.17 22.05 -11.48
N TYR A 43 1.74 22.35 -10.25
CA TYR A 43 1.10 21.37 -9.38
C TYR A 43 -0.11 20.71 -10.07
N ALA A 44 -1.04 21.51 -10.61
CA ALA A 44 -2.21 20.99 -11.30
C ALA A 44 -1.85 20.17 -12.56
N SER A 45 -0.80 20.58 -13.29
CA SER A 45 -0.29 19.84 -14.45
C SER A 45 0.30 18.49 -14.05
N LEU A 46 1.07 18.44 -12.95
CA LEU A 46 1.61 17.20 -12.40
C LEU A 46 0.47 16.28 -11.94
N GLU A 47 -0.48 16.81 -11.17
CA GLU A 47 -1.66 16.08 -10.70
C GLU A 47 -2.43 15.45 -11.86
N SER A 48 -2.72 16.23 -12.90
CA SER A 48 -3.40 15.74 -14.10
C SER A 48 -2.59 14.67 -14.84
N THR A 49 -1.26 14.80 -14.91
CA THR A 49 -0.39 13.83 -15.59
C THR A 49 -0.37 12.51 -14.84
N LEU A 50 -0.20 12.57 -13.51
CA LEU A 50 -0.22 11.39 -12.65
C LEU A 50 -1.59 10.69 -12.66
N HIS A 51 -2.69 11.46 -12.73
CA HIS A 51 -4.03 10.90 -12.88
C HIS A 51 -4.17 10.13 -14.19
N GLN A 52 -3.69 10.70 -15.31
CA GLN A 52 -3.74 10.03 -16.61
C GLN A 52 -2.90 8.75 -16.66
N LEU A 53 -1.74 8.74 -15.99
CA LEU A 53 -0.86 7.57 -15.95
C LEU A 53 -1.41 6.43 -15.11
N THR A 54 -2.09 6.73 -14.00
CA THR A 54 -2.43 5.74 -12.97
C THR A 54 -3.93 5.48 -12.81
N GLY A 55 -4.77 6.39 -13.32
CA GLY A 55 -6.21 6.39 -13.09
C GLY A 55 -6.62 6.73 -11.65
N LYS A 56 -5.68 7.14 -10.79
CA LYS A 56 -5.95 7.44 -9.39
C LYS A 56 -6.40 8.87 -9.18
N ASP A 57 -7.18 9.09 -8.12
CA ASP A 57 -7.40 10.43 -7.58
C ASP A 57 -6.11 10.92 -6.93
N ILE A 58 -5.42 11.84 -7.59
CA ILE A 58 -4.10 12.31 -7.13
C ILE A 58 -4.22 13.34 -6.01
N SER A 59 -5.39 13.96 -5.83
CA SER A 59 -5.64 14.90 -4.75
C SER A 59 -5.52 14.28 -3.34
N ALA A 60 -5.56 12.95 -3.26
CA ALA A 60 -5.34 12.18 -2.03
C ALA A 60 -3.86 12.09 -1.61
N TYR A 61 -2.92 12.55 -2.46
CA TYR A 61 -1.48 12.45 -2.23
C TYR A 61 -0.85 13.84 -2.05
N ASN A 62 0.10 13.94 -1.13
CA ASN A 62 0.87 15.16 -0.92
C ASN A 62 2.03 15.23 -1.93
N LEU A 63 1.82 15.88 -3.08
CA LEU A 63 2.86 16.01 -4.11
C LEU A 63 3.89 17.10 -3.80
N TRP A 64 3.66 17.88 -2.74
CA TRP A 64 4.49 19.02 -2.40
C TRP A 64 5.45 18.68 -1.26
N GLU A 65 4.97 18.42 -0.04
CA GLU A 65 5.81 18.25 1.16
C GLU A 65 6.18 16.77 1.40
N TRP A 66 6.40 15.99 0.34
CA TRP A 66 6.72 14.57 0.45
C TRP A 66 8.03 14.30 1.22
N TRP A 67 8.90 15.32 1.35
CA TRP A 67 10.14 15.24 2.13
C TRP A 67 9.91 15.24 3.65
N GLU A 68 8.73 15.68 4.14
CA GLU A 68 8.33 15.56 5.56
C GLU A 68 7.70 14.19 5.86
N GLU A 69 7.44 13.39 4.83
CA GLU A 69 6.83 12.06 4.91
C GLU A 69 7.91 10.97 4.69
N GLU A 70 7.70 10.08 3.72
CA GLU A 70 8.57 8.94 3.43
C GLU A 70 9.50 9.15 2.23
N GLY A 71 9.50 10.34 1.63
CA GLY A 71 10.34 10.67 0.47
C GLY A 71 9.68 10.43 -0.89
N ALA A 72 10.31 10.94 -1.95
CA ALA A 72 9.79 10.88 -3.31
C ALA A 72 9.74 9.46 -3.86
N GLU A 73 10.68 8.59 -3.46
CA GLU A 73 10.74 7.20 -3.88
C GLU A 73 9.53 6.41 -3.36
N THR A 74 9.21 6.53 -2.07
CA THR A 74 8.03 5.87 -1.51
C THR A 74 6.75 6.44 -2.13
N LEU A 75 6.63 7.76 -2.24
CA LEU A 75 5.47 8.39 -2.88
C LEU A 75 5.29 7.91 -4.33
N ALA A 76 6.36 7.84 -5.10
CA ALA A 76 6.32 7.36 -6.48
C ALA A 76 5.82 5.92 -6.56
N TYR A 77 6.30 5.04 -5.68
CA TYR A 77 5.87 3.64 -5.66
C TYR A 77 4.41 3.50 -5.24
N ILE A 78 3.97 4.23 -4.21
CA ILE A 78 2.57 4.25 -3.77
C ILE A 78 1.67 4.72 -4.91
N ILE A 79 2.03 5.80 -5.62
CA ILE A 79 1.26 6.30 -6.77
C ILE A 79 1.25 5.26 -7.90
N ALA A 80 2.39 4.62 -8.18
CA ALA A 80 2.52 3.60 -9.22
C ALA A 80 1.72 2.32 -8.94
N LEU A 81 1.60 1.90 -7.68
CA LEU A 81 0.96 0.64 -7.30
C LEU A 81 -0.58 0.73 -7.39
N PRO A 82 -1.26 -0.03 -8.26
CA PRO A 82 -2.71 0.03 -8.37
C PRO A 82 -3.44 -0.24 -7.04
N LEU A 83 -4.55 0.46 -6.81
CA LEU A 83 -5.36 0.30 -5.60
C LEU A 83 -6.02 -1.09 -5.55
N PRO A 84 -6.19 -1.67 -4.35
CA PRO A 84 -6.95 -2.91 -4.21
C PRO A 84 -8.42 -2.69 -4.59
N VAL A 85 -9.04 -3.71 -5.17
CA VAL A 85 -10.43 -3.67 -5.60
C VAL A 85 -11.34 -4.48 -4.68
N LYS A 86 -12.64 -4.14 -4.70
CA LYS A 86 -13.66 -4.97 -4.06
C LYS A 86 -13.71 -6.32 -4.80
N THR A 87 -13.52 -7.40 -4.06
CA THR A 87 -13.46 -8.77 -4.59
C THR A 87 -14.59 -9.59 -3.97
N GLU A 88 -15.29 -10.35 -4.81
CA GLU A 88 -16.37 -11.23 -4.37
C GLU A 88 -15.85 -12.64 -4.06
N ASN A 89 -16.60 -13.35 -3.21
CA ASN A 89 -16.32 -14.76 -2.90
C ASN A 89 -14.89 -15.00 -2.40
N ILE A 90 -14.35 -14.06 -1.61
CA ILE A 90 -13.06 -14.26 -0.92
C ILE A 90 -13.24 -15.44 0.03
N THR A 91 -12.30 -16.38 0.02
CA THR A 91 -12.33 -17.54 0.90
C THR A 91 -11.66 -17.25 2.24
N ARG A 92 -11.96 -18.06 3.27
CA ARG A 92 -11.33 -17.91 4.58
C ARG A 92 -9.82 -18.18 4.51
N ASP A 93 -9.41 -19.10 3.65
CA ASP A 93 -7.99 -19.44 3.45
C ASP A 93 -7.23 -18.29 2.78
N GLU A 94 -7.85 -17.59 1.82
CA GLU A 94 -7.28 -16.37 1.23
C GLU A 94 -7.12 -15.26 2.26
N LEU A 95 -8.11 -15.07 3.14
CA LEU A 95 -8.00 -14.11 4.23
C LEU A 95 -6.84 -14.46 5.18
N ILE A 96 -6.70 -15.74 5.56
CA ILE A 96 -5.61 -16.19 6.43
C ILE A 96 -4.25 -15.95 5.78
N GLU A 97 -4.12 -16.26 4.49
CA GLU A 97 -2.89 -16.04 3.73
C GLU A 97 -2.50 -14.55 3.71
N ILE A 98 -3.46 -13.65 3.45
CA ILE A 98 -3.22 -12.19 3.51
C ILE A 98 -2.71 -11.76 4.90
N ILE A 99 -3.38 -12.23 5.95
CA ILE A 99 -2.99 -11.91 7.34
C ILE A 99 -1.62 -12.48 7.67
N HIS A 100 -1.32 -13.70 7.20
CA HIS A 100 -0.03 -14.34 7.39
C HIS A 100 1.08 -13.52 6.75
N ARG A 101 0.91 -13.09 5.49
CA ARG A 101 1.87 -12.22 4.79
C ARG A 101 2.10 -10.89 5.51
N LEU A 102 1.04 -10.27 6.04
CA LEU A 102 1.13 -9.03 6.82
C LEU A 102 1.88 -9.20 8.16
N LYS A 103 1.93 -10.41 8.72
CA LYS A 103 2.57 -10.69 10.01
C LYS A 103 3.99 -11.23 9.90
N HIS A 104 4.32 -11.95 8.83
CA HIS A 104 5.50 -12.81 8.75
C HIS A 104 6.47 -12.48 7.62
N THR A 105 6.42 -11.25 7.10
CA THR A 105 7.21 -10.79 5.95
C THR A 105 8.72 -10.79 6.16
N SER A 106 9.21 -10.90 7.40
CA SER A 106 10.65 -11.09 7.69
C SER A 106 11.12 -12.55 7.63
N ASP A 107 10.19 -13.52 7.68
CA ASP A 107 10.50 -14.92 8.00
C ASP A 107 10.17 -15.91 6.88
N SER A 108 9.47 -15.47 5.84
CA SER A 108 9.07 -16.37 4.75
C SER A 108 10.22 -16.59 3.78
N THR A 109 10.68 -17.83 3.67
CA THR A 109 11.47 -18.33 2.54
C THR A 109 10.71 -18.30 1.20
N ASP A 110 9.45 -17.83 1.20
CA ASP A 110 8.61 -17.53 0.01
C ASP A 110 8.90 -16.14 -0.61
N LEU A 111 9.98 -15.47 -0.19
CA LEU A 111 10.48 -14.20 -0.72
C LEU A 111 10.95 -14.27 -2.19
N ASP A 112 11.02 -15.47 -2.79
CA ASP A 112 11.34 -15.67 -4.21
C ASP A 112 10.28 -15.10 -5.16
N GLU A 113 9.09 -14.70 -4.66
CA GLU A 113 8.00 -14.13 -5.49
C GLU A 113 8.14 -12.64 -5.78
N TYR A 114 8.90 -11.88 -4.97
CA TYR A 114 9.10 -10.45 -5.17
C TYR A 114 10.50 -10.17 -5.71
N GLU A 115 10.58 -9.32 -6.74
CA GLU A 115 11.88 -8.82 -7.15
C GLU A 115 12.49 -7.95 -6.05
N ALA A 116 13.84 -7.90 -5.97
CA ALA A 116 14.55 -7.18 -4.92
C ALA A 116 14.13 -5.69 -4.76
N VAL A 117 13.65 -5.07 -5.85
CA VAL A 117 13.13 -3.70 -5.83
C VAL A 117 11.79 -3.60 -5.08
N ASP A 118 10.92 -4.59 -5.17
CA ASP A 118 9.63 -4.59 -4.46
C ASP A 118 9.83 -4.79 -2.95
N TYR A 119 10.91 -5.47 -2.55
CA TYR A 119 11.27 -5.64 -1.13
C TYR A 119 11.59 -4.31 -0.43
N GLN A 120 12.19 -3.35 -1.13
CA GLN A 120 12.42 -2.00 -0.60
C GLN A 120 11.08 -1.31 -0.25
N PHE A 121 10.02 -1.63 -0.98
CA PHE A 121 8.68 -1.06 -0.81
C PHE A 121 7.71 -2.02 -0.11
N ILE A 122 8.21 -2.96 0.69
CA ILE A 122 7.36 -3.95 1.36
C ILE A 122 6.29 -3.33 2.26
N HIS A 123 6.58 -2.16 2.84
CA HIS A 123 5.59 -1.38 3.60
C HIS A 123 4.43 -0.91 2.70
N CYS A 124 4.69 -0.45 1.47
CA CYS A 124 3.65 -0.12 0.48
C CYS A 124 2.79 -1.35 0.13
N ILE A 125 3.41 -2.53 0.03
CA ILE A 125 2.70 -3.79 -0.20
C ILE A 125 1.81 -4.17 0.99
N HIS A 126 2.28 -3.95 2.22
CA HIS A 126 1.45 -4.12 3.42
C HIS A 126 0.26 -3.16 3.43
N GLU A 127 0.49 -1.89 3.12
CA GLU A 127 -0.59 -0.91 3.01
C GLU A 127 -1.63 -1.29 1.96
N TYR A 128 -1.20 -1.84 0.82
CA TYR A 128 -2.11 -2.41 -0.17
C TYR A 128 -3.00 -3.49 0.46
N TYR A 129 -2.45 -4.46 1.19
CA TYR A 129 -3.27 -5.50 1.84
C TYR A 129 -4.15 -4.96 2.97
N PHE A 130 -3.70 -3.98 3.75
CA PHE A 130 -4.56 -3.33 4.75
C PHE A 130 -5.74 -2.60 4.09
N ASN A 131 -5.51 -1.90 2.99
CA ASN A 131 -6.57 -1.28 2.20
C ASN A 131 -7.51 -2.32 1.58
N PHE A 132 -6.96 -3.43 1.09
CA PHE A 132 -7.76 -4.57 0.61
C PHE A 132 -8.69 -5.08 1.71
N LEU A 133 -8.17 -5.31 2.92
CA LEU A 133 -8.97 -5.78 4.06
C LEU A 133 -10.06 -4.77 4.43
N LYS A 134 -9.73 -3.46 4.44
CA LYS A 134 -10.66 -2.36 4.73
C LYS A 134 -11.83 -2.30 3.74
N ILE A 135 -11.57 -2.49 2.44
CA ILE A 135 -12.60 -2.47 1.39
C ILE A 135 -13.45 -3.75 1.44
N ASN A 136 -12.81 -4.89 1.72
CA ASN A 136 -13.44 -6.19 1.57
C ASN A 136 -14.19 -6.68 2.82
N PHE A 137 -13.75 -6.33 4.03
CA PHE A 137 -14.31 -6.88 5.27
C PHE A 137 -14.80 -5.80 6.23
N LYS A 138 -16.11 -5.78 6.50
CA LYS A 138 -16.75 -4.76 7.36
C LYS A 138 -16.24 -4.74 8.80
N LYS A 139 -15.80 -5.89 9.33
CA LYS A 139 -15.29 -6.01 10.71
C LYS A 139 -13.79 -5.77 10.81
N TYR A 140 -13.10 -5.54 9.69
CA TYR A 140 -11.67 -5.25 9.71
C TYR A 140 -11.37 -4.04 10.60
N LYS A 141 -10.34 -4.20 11.43
CA LYS A 141 -9.73 -3.12 12.20
C LYS A 141 -8.22 -3.31 12.19
N TYR A 142 -7.49 -2.24 11.86
CA TYR A 142 -6.02 -2.23 11.91
C TYR A 142 -5.50 -2.64 13.29
N SER A 143 -6.22 -2.28 14.36
CA SER A 143 -5.85 -2.62 15.73
C SER A 143 -5.77 -4.11 16.03
N PHE A 144 -6.27 -5.00 15.16
CA PHE A 144 -6.09 -6.45 15.31
C PHE A 144 -4.64 -6.91 15.07
N PHE A 145 -3.85 -6.10 14.36
CA PHE A 145 -2.44 -6.38 14.09
C PHE A 145 -1.50 -5.81 15.18
N ASN A 146 -2.03 -5.01 16.10
CA ASN A 146 -1.28 -4.49 17.24
C ASN A 146 -1.21 -5.52 18.39
N ARG A 147 -0.27 -5.33 19.32
CA ARG A 147 -0.27 -6.04 20.60
C ARG A 147 -1.57 -5.76 21.36
N GLN A 148 -2.22 -6.82 21.82
CA GLN A 148 -3.42 -6.79 22.64
C GLN A 148 -3.04 -6.95 24.12
N GLN A 149 -3.95 -6.57 25.01
CA GLN A 149 -3.79 -6.76 26.44
C GLN A 149 -4.94 -7.63 26.97
N ASP A 150 -4.62 -8.66 27.76
CA ASP A 150 -5.63 -9.51 28.41
C ASP A 150 -6.22 -8.84 29.67
N ALA A 151 -7.22 -9.49 30.28
CA ALA A 151 -7.87 -8.97 31.49
C ALA A 151 -6.92 -8.83 32.70
N ASN A 152 -5.77 -9.50 32.69
CA ASN A 152 -4.75 -9.42 33.73
C ASN A 152 -3.66 -8.41 33.40
N GLY A 153 -3.80 -7.66 32.30
CA GLY A 153 -2.83 -6.67 31.88
C GLY A 153 -1.65 -7.24 31.08
N LYS A 154 -1.64 -8.54 30.74
CA LYS A 154 -0.55 -9.17 29.99
C LYS A 154 -0.72 -8.91 28.49
N TYR A 155 0.37 -8.47 27.86
CA TYR A 155 0.39 -8.25 26.42
C TYR A 155 0.57 -9.56 25.63
N PHE A 156 -0.18 -9.70 24.55
CA PHE A 156 -0.08 -10.80 23.59
C PHE A 156 -0.35 -10.31 22.16
N GLU A 157 -0.01 -11.12 21.17
CA GLU A 157 -0.35 -10.87 19.77
C GLU A 157 -1.37 -11.91 19.30
N LEU A 158 -2.31 -11.48 18.47
CA LEU A 158 -3.26 -12.39 17.85
C LEU A 158 -2.55 -13.21 16.76
N SER A 159 -2.88 -14.51 16.70
CA SER A 159 -2.45 -15.37 15.59
C SER A 159 -3.17 -14.99 14.29
N SER A 160 -2.68 -15.46 13.14
CA SER A 160 -3.35 -15.23 11.86
C SER A 160 -4.80 -15.75 11.86
N ASP A 161 -5.03 -16.92 12.46
CA ASP A 161 -6.38 -17.48 12.65
C ASP A 161 -7.26 -16.65 13.56
N ASP A 162 -6.72 -16.11 14.66
CA ASP A 162 -7.51 -15.27 15.57
C ASP A 162 -7.95 -13.97 14.90
N ILE A 163 -7.07 -13.35 14.12
CA ILE A 163 -7.40 -12.16 13.32
C ILE A 163 -8.42 -12.54 12.25
N ALA A 164 -8.22 -13.66 11.54
CA ALA A 164 -9.15 -14.12 10.51
C ALA A 164 -10.54 -14.35 11.10
N ASN A 165 -10.65 -14.98 12.28
CA ASN A 165 -11.92 -15.19 12.97
C ASN A 165 -12.61 -13.87 13.34
N LYS A 166 -11.85 -12.85 13.76
CA LYS A 166 -12.40 -11.52 14.07
C LYS A 166 -12.92 -10.78 12.84
N ILE A 167 -12.23 -10.94 11.69
CA ILE A 167 -12.55 -10.28 10.43
C ILE A 167 -13.69 -11.01 9.69
N TRP A 168 -13.67 -12.35 9.69
CA TRP A 168 -14.53 -13.22 8.89
C TRP A 168 -15.98 -13.27 9.37
N ASN A 169 -16.20 -13.24 10.69
CA ASN A 169 -17.55 -13.38 11.24
C ASN A 169 -18.46 -12.28 10.68
N GLU A 170 -19.59 -12.65 10.07
CA GLU A 170 -20.56 -11.77 9.41
C GLU A 170 -21.22 -10.74 10.34
#